data_AF-Q5NKM1-F1
#
_entry.id   AF-Q5NKM1-F1
#
_cell.length_a   1.000
_cell.length_b   1.000
_cell.length_c   1.000
_cell.angle_alpha   90.00
_cell.angle_beta   90.00
_cell.angle_gamma   90.00
#
_symmetry.space_group_name_H-M   'P 1'
#
loop_
_entity.id
_entity.type
_entity.pdbx_description
1 polymer ?
#
loop_
_entity_poly.entity_id
_entity_poly.type
_entity_poly.pdbx_seq_one_letter_code
_entity_poly.pdbx_strand_id
1 'polypeptide(L)'
;MWLFSVLSRYEIPLAVAGLLLVRWLPALFSPPRSPSPSPSPPSLPRPAKLLLLVASLHRASLLVSPPLYLFTRHGLNILAPNSRLRDVLSPLHTPPLLDLLLARLAVLDNRYLYARLGHQPLLECLWCTRPPDYFLFALPSILWPYLCQAVVLGMLSCRVVGGACATRRAERWRGVVVWLLLGAAVGEVGVKWGWDVVAVDGDCVHLAPAIHTIRSLFLLLLPIIYILLPLPAPPPLKPSASTIMPYLASLQSTLHYTSVTRAAISHSPQLRTAVQAISKRDSEYADRVRKDDEVWARAREVGLDEDGMRRQLRVMLKNGWERLMRLTEL
;
A
#
# COMPACT_ATOMS: atom_id res chain seq x y z
N MET A 1 -24.27 -2.20 -30.57
CA MET A 1 -23.73 -3.56 -30.79
C MET A 1 -22.33 -3.77 -30.18
N TRP A 2 -21.40 -2.81 -30.23
CA TRP A 2 -20.05 -2.95 -29.63
C TRP A 2 -20.05 -3.15 -28.09
N LEU A 3 -20.85 -2.38 -27.34
CA LEU A 3 -20.95 -2.49 -25.87
C LEU A 3 -21.44 -3.86 -25.38
N PHE A 4 -22.38 -4.48 -26.09
CA PHE A 4 -22.90 -5.82 -25.76
C PHE A 4 -21.87 -6.93 -26.03
N SER A 5 -21.03 -6.79 -27.06
CA SER A 5 -19.97 -7.76 -27.36
C SER A 5 -18.78 -7.64 -26.39
N VAL A 6 -18.54 -6.45 -25.84
CA VAL A 6 -17.59 -6.23 -24.76
C VAL A 6 -18.13 -6.81 -23.45
N LEU A 7 -19.42 -6.61 -23.13
CA LEU A 7 -20.04 -7.17 -21.93
C LEU A 7 -20.05 -8.71 -21.93
N SER A 8 -20.40 -9.35 -23.06
CA SER A 8 -20.47 -10.82 -23.13
C SER A 8 -19.11 -11.49 -22.98
N ARG A 9 -18.02 -10.77 -23.28
CA ARG A 9 -16.64 -11.27 -23.16
C ARG A 9 -16.09 -11.17 -21.72
N TYR A 10 -16.81 -10.49 -20.82
CA TYR A 10 -16.41 -10.23 -19.43
C TYR A 10 -17.44 -10.67 -18.38
N GLU A 11 -18.41 -11.53 -18.74
CA GLU A 11 -19.50 -11.93 -17.83
C GLU A 11 -19.01 -12.52 -16.51
N ILE A 12 -17.97 -13.36 -16.55
CA ILE A 12 -17.43 -14.02 -15.36
C ILE A 12 -16.72 -13.03 -14.41
N PRO A 13 -15.74 -12.20 -14.85
CA PRO A 13 -15.11 -11.24 -13.95
C PRO A 13 -16.05 -10.13 -13.47
N LEU A 14 -17.04 -9.71 -14.28
CA LEU A 14 -18.08 -8.77 -13.86
C LEU A 14 -19.03 -9.40 -12.83
N ALA A 15 -19.39 -10.66 -12.97
CA ALA A 15 -20.22 -11.37 -12.00
C ALA A 15 -19.50 -11.55 -10.66
N VAL A 16 -18.20 -11.87 -10.67
CA VAL A 16 -17.39 -11.98 -9.43
C VAL A 16 -17.21 -10.61 -8.77
N ALA A 17 -16.92 -9.56 -9.55
CA ALA A 17 -16.85 -8.19 -9.02
C ALA A 17 -18.21 -7.71 -8.48
N GLY A 18 -19.31 -8.07 -9.16
CA GLY A 18 -20.68 -7.83 -8.73
C GLY A 18 -21.02 -8.55 -7.43
N LEU A 19 -20.66 -9.83 -7.28
CA LEU A 19 -20.85 -10.61 -6.06
C LEU A 19 -20.05 -10.04 -4.88
N LEU A 20 -18.82 -9.59 -5.12
CA LEU A 20 -18.04 -8.88 -4.10
C LEU A 20 -18.70 -7.54 -3.75
N LEU A 21 -19.14 -6.75 -4.72
CA LEU A 21 -19.90 -5.52 -4.44
C LEU A 21 -21.16 -5.80 -3.61
N VAL A 22 -21.97 -6.80 -4.00
CA VAL A 22 -23.22 -7.18 -3.33
C VAL A 22 -22.99 -7.72 -1.91
N ARG A 23 -21.88 -8.43 -1.67
CA ARG A 23 -21.47 -8.92 -0.34
C ARG A 23 -21.08 -7.77 0.60
N TRP A 24 -20.46 -6.71 0.06
CA TRP A 24 -19.99 -5.55 0.83
C TRP A 24 -21.04 -4.43 0.92
N LEU A 25 -22.03 -4.42 0.02
CA LEU A 25 -23.19 -3.53 0.03
C LEU A 25 -23.89 -3.47 1.41
N PRO A 26 -24.29 -4.58 2.06
CA PRO A 26 -24.94 -4.50 3.37
C PRO A 26 -24.04 -3.94 4.48
N ALA A 27 -22.71 -4.04 4.38
CA ALA A 27 -21.78 -3.39 5.31
C ALA A 27 -21.64 -1.87 5.06
N LEU A 28 -21.85 -1.42 3.82
CA LEU A 28 -21.89 -0.01 3.41
C LEU A 28 -23.25 0.66 3.71
N PHE A 29 -24.34 -0.10 3.69
CA PHE A 29 -25.71 0.38 3.92
C PHE A 29 -26.26 0.04 5.30
N SER A 30 -25.46 -0.60 6.17
CA SER A 30 -25.84 -0.77 7.58
C SER A 30 -26.05 0.61 8.21
N PRO A 31 -27.26 0.92 8.72
CA PRO A 31 -27.57 2.25 9.20
C PRO A 31 -26.68 2.59 10.41
N PRO A 32 -26.15 3.83 10.48
CA PRO A 32 -25.44 4.28 11.66
C PRO A 32 -26.38 4.25 12.87
N ARG A 33 -25.91 3.60 13.95
CA ARG A 33 -26.53 3.70 15.27
C ARG A 33 -26.59 5.19 15.64
N SER A 34 -27.80 5.66 15.91
CA SER A 34 -28.30 6.99 16.30
C SER A 34 -27.33 8.19 16.51
N PRO A 35 -27.77 9.42 16.15
CA PRO A 35 -26.90 10.53 15.79
C PRO A 35 -26.39 11.31 17.00
N SER A 36 -25.07 11.44 17.12
CA SER A 36 -24.48 12.70 17.59
C SER A 36 -24.26 13.57 16.35
N PRO A 37 -24.33 14.91 16.44
CA PRO A 37 -24.17 15.80 15.29
C PRO A 37 -22.78 15.60 14.66
N SER A 38 -22.75 14.76 13.63
CA SER A 38 -21.54 14.43 12.88
C SER A 38 -21.23 15.61 11.96
N PRO A 39 -20.00 16.13 11.98
CA PRO A 39 -19.56 17.01 10.91
C PRO A 39 -19.74 16.29 9.57
N SER A 40 -20.21 17.02 8.56
CA SER A 40 -20.33 16.55 7.18
C SER A 40 -19.09 15.74 6.75
N PRO A 41 -19.24 14.64 5.99
CA PRO A 41 -18.10 13.86 5.53
C PRO A 41 -17.10 14.82 4.84
N PRO A 42 -15.83 14.83 5.27
CA PRO A 42 -14.86 15.77 4.76
C PRO A 42 -14.74 15.57 3.26
N SER A 43 -15.08 16.62 2.50
CA SER A 43 -15.04 16.56 1.04
C SER A 43 -13.62 16.23 0.58
N LEU A 44 -13.49 15.29 -0.35
CA LEU A 44 -12.19 14.92 -0.89
C LEU A 44 -11.55 16.15 -1.54
N PRO A 45 -10.29 16.51 -1.22
CA PRO A 45 -9.64 17.67 -1.80
C PRO A 45 -9.55 17.53 -3.34
N ARG A 46 -9.58 18.67 -4.05
CA ARG A 46 -9.48 18.76 -5.52
C ARG A 46 -8.31 17.93 -6.10
N PRO A 47 -7.07 17.98 -5.56
CA PRO A 47 -5.96 17.17 -6.08
C PRO A 47 -6.21 15.66 -5.98
N ALA A 48 -6.80 15.16 -4.89
CA ALA A 48 -7.14 13.73 -4.78
C ALA A 48 -8.19 13.30 -5.81
N LYS A 49 -9.20 14.15 -6.06
CA LYS A 49 -10.23 13.87 -7.09
C LYS A 49 -9.62 13.83 -8.49
N LEU A 50 -8.75 14.78 -8.82
CA LEU A 50 -8.08 14.84 -10.11
C LEU A 50 -7.14 13.65 -10.31
N LEU A 51 -6.34 13.31 -9.29
CA LEU A 51 -5.47 12.13 -9.32
C LEU A 51 -6.27 10.84 -9.55
N LEU A 52 -7.38 10.68 -8.83
CA LEU A 52 -8.23 9.50 -8.97
C LEU A 52 -8.90 9.45 -10.34
N LEU A 53 -9.35 10.59 -10.87
CA LEU A 53 -9.95 10.69 -12.20
C LEU A 53 -8.94 10.37 -13.29
N VAL A 54 -7.72 10.91 -13.23
CA VAL A 54 -6.67 10.64 -14.22
C VAL A 54 -6.26 9.16 -14.14
N ALA A 55 -6.06 8.63 -12.94
CA ALA A 55 -5.71 7.22 -12.75
C ALA A 55 -6.83 6.29 -13.25
N SER A 56 -8.10 6.60 -12.93
CA SER A 56 -9.24 5.77 -13.37
C SER A 56 -9.45 5.86 -14.87
N LEU A 57 -9.34 7.05 -15.48
CA LEU A 57 -9.42 7.21 -16.94
C LEU A 57 -8.30 6.47 -17.65
N HIS A 58 -7.07 6.53 -17.16
CA HIS A 58 -5.96 5.80 -17.75
C HIS A 58 -6.19 4.27 -17.70
N ARG A 59 -6.65 3.73 -16.56
CA ARG A 59 -6.98 2.30 -16.45
C ARG A 59 -8.19 1.91 -17.31
N ALA A 60 -9.21 2.75 -17.37
CA ALA A 60 -10.37 2.52 -18.23
C ALA A 60 -10.00 2.53 -19.70
N SER A 61 -9.12 3.45 -20.13
CA SER A 61 -8.59 3.50 -21.50
C SER A 61 -7.85 2.21 -21.85
N LEU A 62 -7.03 1.66 -20.94
CA LEU A 62 -6.37 0.37 -21.15
C LEU A 62 -7.35 -0.81 -21.21
N LEU A 63 -8.49 -0.74 -20.53
CA LEU A 63 -9.53 -1.77 -20.56
C LEU A 63 -10.34 -1.73 -21.87
N VAL A 64 -10.60 -0.53 -22.40
CA VAL A 64 -11.31 -0.31 -23.68
C VAL A 64 -10.41 -0.61 -24.88
N SER A 65 -9.13 -0.32 -24.76
CA SER A 65 -8.12 -0.57 -25.80
C SER A 65 -7.11 -1.60 -25.31
N PRO A 66 -7.51 -2.89 -25.23
CA PRO A 66 -6.60 -3.94 -24.78
C PRO A 66 -5.42 -4.07 -25.76
N PRO A 67 -4.25 -4.51 -25.27
CA PRO A 67 -3.12 -4.83 -26.12
C PRO A 67 -3.53 -5.84 -27.20
N LEU A 68 -2.86 -5.79 -28.36
CA LEU A 68 -3.18 -6.62 -29.51
C LEU A 68 -3.05 -8.12 -29.19
N TYR A 69 -4.18 -8.83 -29.05
CA TYR A 69 -4.23 -10.28 -28.91
C TYR A 69 -4.74 -10.91 -30.19
N LEU A 70 -3.81 -11.41 -31.00
CA LEU A 70 -4.07 -11.88 -32.37
C LEU A 70 -5.13 -12.99 -32.39
N PHE A 71 -4.90 -14.06 -31.64
CA PHE A 71 -5.78 -15.24 -31.64
C PHE A 71 -7.19 -14.90 -31.12
N THR A 72 -7.30 -14.18 -30.00
CA THR A 72 -8.60 -13.82 -29.39
C THR A 72 -9.37 -12.77 -30.19
N ARG A 73 -8.67 -11.86 -30.88
CA ARG A 73 -9.33 -10.81 -31.68
C ARG A 73 -9.87 -11.37 -32.99
N HIS A 74 -9.15 -12.29 -33.61
CA HIS A 74 -9.49 -12.86 -34.91
C HIS A 74 -10.18 -14.23 -34.82
N GLY A 75 -10.43 -14.74 -33.61
CA GLY A 75 -11.09 -16.05 -33.41
C GLY A 75 -10.28 -17.20 -33.99
N LEU A 76 -8.96 -17.12 -33.91
CA LEU A 76 -8.06 -18.13 -34.48
C LEU A 76 -7.64 -19.11 -33.40
N ASN A 77 -7.73 -20.40 -33.72
CA ASN A 77 -7.21 -21.48 -32.89
C ASN A 77 -5.69 -21.35 -32.74
N ILE A 78 -5.16 -21.77 -31.59
CA ILE A 78 -3.71 -21.72 -31.33
C ILE A 78 -2.90 -22.59 -32.30
N LEU A 79 -3.52 -23.64 -32.85
CA LEU A 79 -2.93 -24.54 -33.84
C LEU A 79 -3.08 -24.05 -35.30
N ALA A 80 -3.66 -22.86 -35.53
CA ALA A 80 -3.87 -22.35 -36.89
C ALA A 80 -2.54 -22.22 -37.67
N PRO A 81 -2.49 -22.63 -38.95
CA PRO A 81 -1.25 -22.56 -39.73
C PRO A 81 -0.83 -21.10 -39.97
N ASN A 82 0.49 -20.87 -40.12
CA ASN A 82 1.03 -19.53 -40.33
C ASN A 82 0.55 -18.85 -41.63
N SER A 83 0.10 -19.62 -42.63
CA SER A 83 -0.53 -19.06 -43.84
C SER A 83 -1.80 -18.27 -43.51
N ARG A 84 -2.69 -18.85 -42.70
CA ARG A 84 -3.90 -18.15 -42.23
C ARG A 84 -3.57 -16.94 -41.37
N LEU A 85 -2.52 -17.03 -40.54
CA LEU A 85 -2.05 -15.88 -39.75
C LEU A 85 -1.56 -14.75 -40.66
N ARG A 86 -0.83 -15.06 -41.74
CA ARG A 86 -0.40 -14.09 -42.75
C ARG A 86 -1.59 -13.45 -43.46
N ASP A 87 -2.58 -14.23 -43.86
CA ASP A 87 -3.77 -13.71 -44.55
C ASP A 87 -4.51 -12.68 -43.67
N VAL A 88 -4.68 -12.96 -42.38
CA VAL A 88 -5.34 -12.08 -41.42
C VAL A 88 -4.52 -10.83 -41.09
N LEU A 89 -3.18 -10.93 -41.10
CA LEU A 89 -2.27 -9.82 -40.79
C LEU A 89 -1.84 -9.01 -42.02
N SER A 90 -2.05 -9.51 -43.23
CA SER A 90 -1.75 -8.82 -44.49
C SER A 90 -2.29 -7.39 -44.59
N PRO A 91 -3.49 -7.03 -44.07
CA PRO A 91 -3.96 -5.64 -44.13
C PRO A 91 -3.19 -4.68 -43.20
N LEU A 92 -2.40 -5.17 -42.24
CA LEU A 92 -1.76 -4.35 -41.20
C LEU A 92 -0.41 -3.69 -41.60
N HIS A 93 0.05 -3.82 -42.85
CA HIS A 93 1.13 -3.02 -43.49
C HIS A 93 2.42 -2.78 -42.66
N THR A 94 2.83 -3.70 -41.78
CA THR A 94 4.02 -3.53 -40.91
C THR A 94 5.05 -4.66 -41.12
N PRO A 95 5.89 -4.58 -42.16
CA PRO A 95 6.59 -5.75 -42.70
C PRO A 95 7.66 -6.41 -41.80
N PRO A 96 8.62 -5.70 -41.16
CA PRO A 96 9.76 -6.40 -40.56
C PRO A 96 9.42 -7.09 -39.23
N LEU A 97 8.63 -6.44 -38.37
CA LEU A 97 8.29 -6.99 -37.04
C LEU A 97 7.27 -8.13 -37.13
N LEU A 98 6.42 -8.09 -38.15
CA LEU A 98 5.41 -9.10 -38.39
C LEU A 98 6.02 -10.43 -38.84
N ASP A 99 6.97 -10.38 -39.79
CA ASP A 99 7.66 -11.57 -40.27
C ASP A 99 8.47 -12.24 -39.15
N LEU A 100 9.09 -11.43 -38.27
CA LEU A 100 9.76 -11.94 -37.06
C LEU A 100 8.79 -12.64 -36.11
N LEU A 101 7.61 -12.05 -35.87
CA LEU A 101 6.58 -12.66 -35.03
C LEU A 101 6.07 -13.96 -35.63
N LEU A 102 5.80 -14.00 -36.93
CA LEU A 102 5.33 -15.19 -37.63
C LEU A 102 6.40 -16.29 -37.65
N ALA A 103 7.68 -15.93 -37.81
CA ALA A 103 8.79 -16.86 -37.71
C ALA A 103 8.88 -17.46 -36.29
N ARG A 104 8.73 -16.65 -35.24
CA ARG A 104 8.73 -17.14 -33.85
C ARG A 104 7.51 -17.99 -33.54
N LEU A 105 6.33 -17.60 -34.00
CA LEU A 105 5.09 -18.37 -33.85
C LEU A 105 5.05 -19.64 -34.71
N ALA A 106 6.02 -19.88 -35.60
CA ALA A 106 6.13 -21.18 -36.29
C ALA A 106 6.39 -22.34 -35.32
N VAL A 107 7.04 -22.06 -34.19
CA VAL A 107 7.30 -23.03 -33.14
C VAL A 107 6.10 -23.11 -32.19
N LEU A 108 5.59 -24.32 -31.95
CA LEU A 108 4.40 -24.53 -31.12
C LEU A 108 4.60 -24.01 -29.68
N ASP A 109 5.77 -24.22 -29.09
CA ASP A 109 6.09 -23.75 -27.73
C ASP A 109 5.98 -22.23 -27.60
N ASN A 110 6.39 -21.50 -28.65
CA ASN A 110 6.27 -20.04 -28.69
C ASN A 110 4.80 -19.60 -28.77
N ARG A 111 3.91 -20.42 -29.33
CA ARG A 111 2.46 -20.13 -29.33
C ARG A 111 1.88 -20.28 -27.93
N TYR A 112 2.29 -21.29 -27.17
CA TYR A 112 1.91 -21.43 -25.77
C TYR A 112 2.45 -20.26 -24.92
N LEU A 113 3.70 -19.86 -25.14
CA LEU A 113 4.27 -18.67 -24.52
C LEU A 113 3.50 -17.39 -24.89
N TYR A 114 3.06 -17.25 -26.15
CA TYR A 114 2.23 -16.14 -26.58
C TYR A 114 0.87 -16.12 -25.86
N ALA A 115 0.20 -17.27 -25.73
CA ALA A 115 -1.06 -17.37 -25.01
C ALA A 115 -0.93 -17.00 -23.51
N ARG A 116 0.24 -17.24 -22.93
CA ARG A 116 0.57 -16.98 -21.52
C ARG A 116 1.01 -15.55 -21.23
N LEU A 117 1.96 -15.04 -22.01
CA LEU A 117 2.65 -13.76 -21.76
C LEU A 117 2.16 -12.61 -22.65
N GLY A 118 1.54 -12.94 -23.80
CA GLY A 118 1.14 -11.97 -24.82
C GLY A 118 2.22 -11.72 -25.87
N HIS A 119 2.01 -10.71 -26.72
CA HIS A 119 2.85 -10.46 -27.89
C HIS A 119 4.20 -9.79 -27.57
N GLN A 120 4.25 -8.96 -26.53
CA GLN A 120 5.36 -8.04 -26.29
C GLN A 120 6.72 -8.76 -26.14
N PRO A 121 6.85 -9.83 -25.32
CA PRO A 121 8.14 -10.52 -25.17
C PRO A 121 8.60 -11.21 -26.45
N LEU A 122 7.65 -11.67 -27.29
CA LEU A 122 7.96 -12.31 -28.55
C LEU A 122 8.41 -11.31 -29.62
N LEU A 123 7.98 -10.06 -29.54
CA LEU A 123 8.37 -9.01 -30.49
C LEU A 123 9.64 -8.28 -30.09
N GLU A 124 9.76 -7.92 -28.82
CA GLU A 124 10.79 -6.98 -28.35
C GLU A 124 12.04 -7.68 -27.81
N CYS A 125 11.95 -8.94 -27.36
CA CYS A 125 13.11 -9.63 -26.82
C CYS A 125 14.01 -10.21 -27.93
N LEU A 126 15.19 -9.62 -28.15
CA LEU A 126 16.14 -10.08 -29.17
C LEU A 126 16.97 -11.31 -28.76
N TRP A 127 17.19 -11.50 -27.45
CA TRP A 127 18.10 -12.53 -26.90
C TRP A 127 17.38 -13.74 -26.31
N CYS A 128 16.04 -13.72 -26.24
CA CYS A 128 15.26 -14.80 -25.65
C CYS A 128 15.30 -16.05 -26.53
N THR A 129 15.79 -17.16 -25.98
CA THR A 129 15.83 -18.46 -26.68
C THR A 129 15.05 -19.53 -25.94
N ARG A 130 15.05 -19.49 -24.60
CA ARG A 130 14.38 -20.46 -23.74
C ARG A 130 13.13 -19.83 -23.10
N PRO A 131 12.13 -20.64 -22.71
CA PRO A 131 10.95 -20.16 -21.97
C PRO A 131 11.23 -19.22 -20.78
N PRO A 132 12.21 -19.47 -19.88
CA PRO A 132 12.48 -18.57 -18.76
C PRO A 132 13.00 -17.19 -19.19
N ASP A 133 13.70 -17.10 -20.33
CA ASP A 133 14.23 -15.82 -20.84
C ASP A 133 13.09 -14.86 -21.17
N TYR A 134 12.07 -15.37 -21.86
CA TYR A 134 10.85 -14.61 -22.20
C TYR A 134 10.10 -14.15 -20.96
N PHE A 135 10.05 -14.99 -19.92
CA PHE A 135 9.41 -14.63 -18.67
C PHE A 135 10.18 -13.51 -17.95
N LEU A 136 11.51 -13.62 -17.88
CA LEU A 136 12.37 -12.64 -17.24
C LEU A 136 12.27 -11.27 -17.93
N PHE A 137 12.16 -11.26 -19.26
CA PHE A 137 11.89 -10.07 -20.04
C PHE A 137 10.47 -9.50 -19.80
N ALA A 138 9.48 -10.34 -19.55
CA ALA A 138 8.10 -9.91 -19.29
C ALA A 138 7.87 -9.39 -17.85
N LEU A 139 8.75 -9.72 -16.90
CA LEU A 139 8.58 -9.34 -15.49
C LEU A 139 8.39 -7.83 -15.27
N PRO A 140 9.20 -6.93 -15.87
CA PRO A 140 9.00 -5.50 -15.71
C PRO A 140 7.63 -5.03 -16.20
N SER A 141 7.15 -5.53 -17.35
CA SER A 141 5.83 -5.13 -17.87
C SER A 141 4.67 -5.68 -17.03
N ILE A 142 4.88 -6.80 -16.34
CA ILE A 142 3.93 -7.36 -15.36
C ILE A 142 3.91 -6.52 -14.07
N LEU A 143 5.08 -6.17 -13.52
CA LEU A 143 5.19 -5.50 -12.22
C LEU A 143 4.96 -3.99 -12.27
N TRP A 144 5.32 -3.33 -13.37
CA TRP A 144 5.17 -1.89 -13.59
C TRP A 144 3.78 -1.34 -13.24
N PRO A 145 2.65 -1.91 -13.69
CA PRO A 145 1.34 -1.39 -13.36
C PRO A 145 1.03 -1.42 -11.85
N TYR A 146 1.56 -2.40 -11.11
CA TYR A 146 1.43 -2.47 -9.65
C TYR A 146 2.27 -1.38 -8.98
N LEU A 147 3.51 -1.16 -9.44
CA LEU A 147 4.37 -0.10 -8.91
C LEU A 147 3.72 1.29 -9.09
N CYS A 148 3.21 1.58 -10.28
CA CYS A 148 2.47 2.82 -10.54
C CYS A 148 1.26 2.96 -9.61
N GLN A 149 0.53 1.86 -9.35
CA GLN A 149 -0.61 1.88 -8.44
C GLN A 149 -0.19 2.13 -6.98
N ALA A 150 0.94 1.56 -6.55
CA ALA A 150 1.50 1.80 -5.23
C ALA A 150 1.84 3.29 -5.04
N VAL A 151 2.38 3.94 -6.07
CA VAL A 151 2.67 5.38 -6.06
C VAL A 151 1.37 6.19 -5.94
N VAL A 152 0.34 5.87 -6.73
CA VAL A 152 -0.96 6.55 -6.65
C VAL A 152 -1.58 6.41 -5.26
N LEU A 153 -1.59 5.21 -4.69
CA LEU A 153 -2.11 4.96 -3.33
C LEU A 153 -1.24 5.64 -2.26
N GLY A 154 0.08 5.67 -2.46
CA GLY A 154 1.02 6.40 -1.64
C GLY A 154 0.71 7.89 -1.61
N MET A 155 0.50 8.51 -2.78
CA MET A 155 0.10 9.91 -2.91
C MET A 155 -1.26 10.16 -2.24
N LEU A 156 -2.27 9.30 -2.44
CA LEU A 156 -3.56 9.42 -1.77
C LEU A 156 -3.47 9.29 -0.25
N SER A 157 -2.43 8.63 0.27
CA SER A 157 -2.16 8.49 1.71
C SER A 157 -1.46 9.71 2.32
N CYS A 158 -0.87 10.59 1.51
CA CYS A 158 -0.20 11.81 1.97
C CYS A 158 -1.21 12.91 2.32
N ARG A 159 -0.98 13.64 3.42
CA ARG A 159 -1.86 14.76 3.85
C ARG A 159 -2.04 15.84 2.79
N VAL A 160 -0.96 16.16 2.06
CA VAL A 160 -0.94 17.21 1.04
C VAL A 160 -1.94 16.93 -0.09
N VAL A 161 -2.06 15.67 -0.48
CA VAL A 161 -2.89 15.27 -1.62
C VAL A 161 -4.24 14.74 -1.16
N GLY A 162 -4.26 13.84 -0.17
CA GLY A 162 -5.48 13.17 0.33
C GLY A 162 -6.25 13.92 1.43
N GLY A 163 -5.74 15.04 1.91
CA GLY A 163 -6.39 15.89 2.92
C GLY A 163 -6.21 15.40 4.36
N ALA A 164 -6.95 16.02 5.29
CA ALA A 164 -6.80 15.81 6.73
C ALA A 164 -7.01 14.35 7.17
N CYS A 165 -7.91 13.62 6.49
CA CYS A 165 -8.22 12.22 6.81
C CYS A 165 -7.25 11.20 6.19
N ALA A 166 -6.33 11.63 5.32
CA ALA A 166 -5.44 10.73 4.59
C ALA A 166 -4.51 9.95 5.54
N THR A 167 -3.91 10.61 6.53
CA THR A 167 -2.97 9.94 7.45
C THR A 167 -3.65 8.92 8.33
N ARG A 168 -4.86 9.20 8.81
CA ARG A 168 -5.57 8.24 9.65
C ARG A 168 -5.98 7.00 8.87
N ARG A 169 -6.39 7.19 7.61
CA ARG A 169 -6.66 6.06 6.70
C ARG A 169 -5.39 5.27 6.43
N ALA A 170 -4.27 5.96 6.20
CA ALA A 170 -2.98 5.34 5.96
C ALA A 170 -2.53 4.47 7.15
N GLU A 171 -2.62 4.98 8.38
CA GLU A 171 -2.22 4.24 9.59
C GLU A 171 -2.93 2.89 9.73
N ARG A 172 -4.22 2.83 9.40
CA ARG A 172 -5.01 1.60 9.54
C ARG A 172 -4.89 0.67 8.33
N TRP A 173 -4.98 1.22 7.11
CA TRP A 173 -5.23 0.45 5.91
C TRP A 173 -4.01 0.31 4.98
N ARG A 174 -2.95 1.12 5.17
CA ARG A 174 -1.76 1.06 4.30
C ARG A 174 -1.13 -0.32 4.29
N GLY A 175 -0.98 -0.96 5.45
CA GLY A 175 -0.44 -2.33 5.53
C GLY A 175 -1.28 -3.32 4.72
N VAL A 176 -2.59 -3.34 4.93
CA VAL A 176 -3.51 -4.25 4.22
C VAL A 176 -3.47 -4.02 2.71
N VAL A 177 -3.51 -2.76 2.27
CA VAL A 177 -3.50 -2.40 0.84
C VAL A 177 -2.16 -2.76 0.19
N VAL A 178 -1.03 -2.54 0.88
CA VAL A 178 0.30 -2.93 0.40
C VAL A 178 0.39 -4.45 0.26
N TRP A 179 -0.06 -5.20 1.26
CA TRP A 179 -0.09 -6.66 1.20
C TRP A 179 -1.01 -7.19 0.10
N LEU A 180 -2.18 -6.58 -0.09
CA LEU A 180 -3.10 -6.94 -1.16
C LEU A 180 -2.48 -6.69 -2.55
N LEU A 181 -1.80 -5.55 -2.73
CA LEU A 181 -1.13 -5.22 -3.98
C LEU A 181 0.05 -6.17 -4.26
N LEU A 182 0.87 -6.44 -3.24
CA LEU A 182 1.98 -7.38 -3.33
C LEU A 182 1.49 -8.79 -3.64
N GLY A 183 0.45 -9.26 -2.94
CA GLY A 183 -0.17 -10.56 -3.17
C GLY A 183 -0.75 -10.69 -4.58
N ALA A 184 -1.37 -9.64 -5.10
CA ALA A 184 -1.87 -9.62 -6.49
C ALA A 184 -0.72 -9.67 -7.52
N ALA A 185 0.37 -8.95 -7.28
CA ALA A 185 1.54 -8.97 -8.17
C ALA A 185 2.24 -10.34 -8.16
N VAL A 186 2.49 -10.90 -6.97
CA VAL A 186 3.08 -12.24 -6.81
C VAL A 186 2.14 -13.30 -7.38
N GLY A 187 0.83 -13.16 -7.18
CA GLY A 187 -0.17 -14.05 -7.76
C GLY A 187 -0.16 -14.04 -9.29
N GLU A 188 -0.12 -12.86 -9.93
CA GLU A 188 -0.01 -12.79 -11.39
C GLU A 188 1.29 -13.45 -11.90
N VAL A 189 2.41 -13.13 -11.28
CA VAL A 189 3.73 -13.72 -11.61
C VAL A 189 3.69 -15.24 -11.45
N GLY A 190 3.13 -15.74 -10.34
CA GLY A 190 3.01 -17.15 -10.04
C GLY A 190 2.12 -17.89 -11.04
N VAL A 191 0.96 -17.33 -11.39
CA VAL A 191 0.07 -17.91 -12.41
C VAL A 191 0.76 -17.95 -13.78
N LYS A 192 1.43 -16.87 -14.18
CA LYS A 192 2.20 -16.82 -15.44
C LYS A 192 3.49 -17.63 -15.41
N TRP A 193 3.94 -18.12 -14.27
CA TRP A 193 5.15 -18.95 -14.14
C TRP A 193 4.83 -20.45 -14.03
N GLY A 194 3.81 -20.81 -13.27
CA GLY A 194 3.43 -22.20 -13.00
C GLY A 194 2.29 -22.77 -13.84
N TRP A 195 1.45 -21.93 -14.47
CA TRP A 195 0.34 -22.43 -15.29
C TRP A 195 0.80 -22.82 -16.70
N ASP A 196 0.95 -24.11 -16.95
CA ASP A 196 1.25 -24.62 -18.29
C ASP A 196 -0.04 -24.64 -19.12
N VAL A 197 0.00 -24.00 -20.28
CA VAL A 197 -1.15 -23.90 -21.19
C VAL A 197 -1.00 -25.02 -22.21
N VAL A 198 -1.92 -25.98 -22.17
CA VAL A 198 -1.96 -27.10 -23.13
C VAL A 198 -3.23 -26.95 -23.98
N ALA A 199 -3.10 -27.19 -25.29
CA ALA A 199 -4.24 -27.16 -26.19
C ALA A 199 -5.14 -28.38 -25.95
N VAL A 200 -6.43 -28.13 -25.73
CA VAL A 200 -7.47 -29.15 -25.67
C VAL A 200 -8.41 -28.88 -26.85
N ASP A 201 -8.63 -29.89 -27.70
CA ASP A 201 -9.43 -29.78 -28.92
C ASP A 201 -8.97 -28.69 -29.91
N GLY A 202 -7.67 -28.39 -29.91
CA GLY A 202 -7.04 -27.44 -30.82
C GLY A 202 -7.18 -25.97 -30.43
N ASP A 203 -7.82 -25.67 -29.30
CA ASP A 203 -7.88 -24.35 -28.70
C ASP A 203 -7.22 -24.32 -27.31
N CYS A 204 -6.84 -23.13 -26.86
CA CYS A 204 -6.19 -22.89 -25.59
C CYS A 204 -6.88 -21.78 -24.82
N VAL A 205 -6.92 -21.90 -23.49
CA VAL A 205 -7.31 -20.78 -22.63
C VAL A 205 -6.29 -19.64 -22.81
N HIS A 206 -6.73 -18.53 -23.39
CA HIS A 206 -5.90 -17.34 -23.55
C HIS A 206 -5.72 -16.63 -22.20
N LEU A 207 -4.68 -17.04 -21.49
CA LEU A 207 -4.38 -16.57 -20.14
C LEU A 207 -3.97 -15.09 -20.12
N ALA A 208 -3.21 -14.62 -21.11
CA ALA A 208 -2.74 -13.24 -21.17
C ALA A 208 -3.87 -12.18 -21.19
N PRO A 209 -4.89 -12.25 -22.06
CA PRO A 209 -6.02 -11.31 -22.04
C PRO A 209 -6.87 -11.45 -20.78
N ALA A 210 -7.09 -12.66 -20.29
CA ALA A 210 -7.84 -12.89 -19.04
C ALA A 210 -7.15 -12.21 -17.84
N ILE A 211 -5.84 -12.43 -17.68
CA ILE A 211 -5.06 -11.78 -16.61
C ILE A 211 -5.04 -10.26 -16.79
N HIS A 212 -4.85 -9.76 -18.01
CA HIS A 212 -4.85 -8.33 -18.27
C HIS A 212 -6.15 -7.66 -17.80
N THR A 213 -7.29 -8.30 -18.05
CA THR A 213 -8.61 -7.75 -17.73
C THR A 213 -8.90 -7.82 -16.24
N ILE A 214 -8.59 -8.94 -15.58
CA ILE A 214 -8.65 -9.09 -14.12
C ILE A 214 -7.77 -8.05 -13.43
N ARG A 215 -6.52 -7.89 -13.88
CA ARG A 215 -5.59 -6.90 -13.34
C ARG A 215 -6.13 -5.48 -13.51
N SER A 216 -6.56 -5.11 -14.71
CA SER A 216 -7.06 -3.76 -14.99
C SER A 216 -8.30 -3.43 -14.16
N LEU A 217 -9.22 -4.39 -13.98
CA LEU A 217 -10.37 -4.24 -13.08
C LEU A 217 -9.93 -4.09 -11.61
N PHE A 218 -9.04 -4.96 -11.13
CA PHE A 218 -8.52 -4.90 -9.77
C PHE A 218 -7.85 -3.55 -9.47
N LEU A 219 -6.96 -3.10 -10.34
CA LEU A 219 -6.23 -1.83 -10.17
C LEU A 219 -7.14 -0.59 -10.32
N LEU A 220 -8.25 -0.71 -11.06
CA LEU A 220 -9.26 0.35 -11.17
C LEU A 220 -10.13 0.44 -9.91
N LEU A 221 -10.53 -0.70 -9.35
CA LEU A 221 -11.39 -0.76 -8.17
C LEU A 221 -10.64 -0.43 -6.88
N LEU A 222 -9.39 -0.86 -6.75
CA LEU A 222 -8.58 -0.70 -5.54
C LEU A 222 -8.53 0.74 -4.97
N PRO A 223 -8.25 1.81 -5.75
CA PRO A 223 -8.19 3.18 -5.22
C PRO A 223 -9.57 3.72 -4.84
N ILE A 224 -10.62 3.30 -5.55
CA ILE A 224 -12.00 3.68 -5.25
C ILE A 224 -12.42 3.07 -3.92
N ILE A 225 -12.19 1.76 -3.78
CA ILE A 225 -12.41 1.01 -2.53
C ILE A 225 -11.62 1.68 -1.41
N TYR A 226 -10.32 1.95 -1.58
CA TYR A 226 -9.48 2.60 -0.57
C TYR A 226 -10.08 3.90 -0.01
N ILE A 227 -10.68 4.74 -0.84
CA ILE A 227 -11.30 6.01 -0.38
C ILE A 227 -12.62 5.76 0.36
N LEU A 228 -13.39 4.75 -0.09
CA LEU A 228 -14.64 4.34 0.54
C LEU A 228 -14.44 3.59 1.86
N LEU A 229 -13.23 3.09 2.15
CA LEU A 229 -12.97 2.35 3.38
C LEU A 229 -13.25 3.21 4.62
N PRO A 230 -13.86 2.61 5.67
CA PRO A 230 -14.28 3.33 6.85
C PRO A 230 -13.08 3.96 7.54
N LEU A 231 -13.23 5.24 7.84
CA LEU A 231 -12.29 5.99 8.65
C LEU A 231 -12.51 5.59 10.11
N PRO A 232 -11.44 5.30 10.87
CA PRO A 232 -11.56 5.19 12.32
C PRO A 232 -12.13 6.50 12.85
N ALA A 233 -13.22 6.39 13.62
CA ALA A 233 -13.81 7.54 14.31
C ALA A 233 -12.69 8.29 15.07
N PRO A 234 -12.69 9.62 15.07
CA PRO A 234 -11.72 10.36 15.86
C PRO A 234 -11.76 9.86 17.30
N PRO A 235 -10.59 9.58 17.92
CA PRO A 235 -10.58 9.41 19.36
C PRO A 235 -11.24 10.67 19.94
N PRO A 236 -12.18 10.51 20.89
CA PRO A 236 -12.93 11.64 21.40
C PRO A 236 -11.92 12.72 21.84
N LEU A 237 -12.08 13.92 21.29
CA LEU A 237 -11.18 15.07 21.52
C LEU A 237 -11.07 15.45 23.01
N LYS A 238 -11.98 14.90 23.82
CA LYS A 238 -11.89 14.83 25.26
C LYS A 238 -11.58 13.38 25.61
N PRO A 239 -10.35 13.01 26.00
CA PRO A 239 -10.15 11.76 26.71
C PRO A 239 -11.20 11.71 27.82
N SER A 240 -12.10 10.74 27.75
CA SER A 240 -13.21 10.65 28.69
C SER A 240 -12.62 10.70 30.09
N ALA A 241 -13.20 11.51 30.98
CA ALA A 241 -12.70 11.67 32.34
C ALA A 241 -12.46 10.30 33.00
N SER A 242 -13.26 9.29 32.67
CA SER A 242 -13.09 7.88 33.08
C SER A 242 -11.75 7.23 32.73
N THR A 243 -11.11 7.61 31.62
CA THR A 243 -9.83 7.03 31.18
C THR A 243 -8.64 7.71 31.88
N ILE A 244 -8.75 9.01 32.19
CA ILE A 244 -7.69 9.78 32.85
C ILE A 244 -7.79 9.66 34.38
N MET A 245 -9.01 9.57 34.93
CA MET A 245 -9.25 9.51 36.36
C MET A 245 -8.43 8.44 37.10
N PRO A 246 -8.29 7.19 36.61
CA PRO A 246 -7.47 6.20 37.32
C PRO A 246 -5.98 6.58 37.35
N TYR A 247 -5.45 7.17 36.27
CA TYR A 247 -4.07 7.64 36.23
C TYR A 247 -3.85 8.85 37.16
N LEU A 248 -4.78 9.81 37.17
CA LEU A 248 -4.71 10.95 38.08
C LEU A 248 -4.86 10.51 39.54
N ALA A 249 -5.77 9.60 39.85
CA ALA A 249 -5.95 9.06 41.19
C ALA A 249 -4.72 8.28 41.66
N SER A 250 -4.09 7.50 40.78
CA SER A 250 -2.83 6.80 41.05
C SER A 250 -1.67 7.76 41.28
N LEU A 251 -1.56 8.83 40.48
CA LEU A 251 -0.52 9.84 40.67
C LEU A 251 -0.75 10.62 41.97
N GLN A 252 -1.98 11.01 42.25
CA GLN A 252 -2.34 11.73 43.48
C GLN A 252 -2.09 10.89 44.72
N SER A 253 -2.42 9.59 44.69
CA SER A 253 -2.13 8.69 45.81
C SER A 253 -0.62 8.52 46.00
N THR A 254 0.13 8.33 44.93
CA THR A 254 1.61 8.22 45.00
C THR A 254 2.24 9.50 45.55
N LEU A 255 1.77 10.67 45.14
CA LEU A 255 2.24 11.96 45.65
C LEU A 255 1.90 12.13 47.14
N HIS A 256 0.70 11.74 47.56
CA HIS A 256 0.30 11.80 48.97
C HIS A 256 1.09 10.80 49.84
N TYR A 257 1.32 9.58 49.37
CA TYR A 257 2.14 8.62 50.10
C TYR A 257 3.59 9.10 50.22
N THR A 258 4.15 9.66 49.16
CA THR A 258 5.53 10.20 49.20
C THR A 258 5.65 11.44 50.10
N SER A 259 4.63 12.29 50.17
CA SER A 259 4.65 13.44 51.08
C SER A 259 4.55 13.01 52.55
N VAL A 260 3.62 12.10 52.87
CA VAL A 260 3.43 11.57 54.23
C VAL A 260 4.66 10.79 54.69
N THR A 261 5.25 9.96 53.82
CA THR A 261 6.48 9.23 54.16
C THR A 261 7.65 10.18 54.40
N ARG A 262 7.81 11.25 53.61
CA ARG A 262 8.82 12.28 53.87
C ARG A 262 8.61 12.99 55.22
N ALA A 263 7.37 13.33 55.56
CA ALA A 263 7.05 13.92 56.86
C ALA A 263 7.30 12.93 58.02
N ALA A 264 6.94 11.66 57.85
CA ALA A 264 7.20 10.63 58.86
C ALA A 264 8.71 10.42 59.10
N ILE A 265 9.52 10.45 58.03
CA ILE A 265 10.98 10.39 58.10
C ILE A 265 11.54 11.60 58.87
N SER A 266 11.01 12.81 58.68
CA SER A 266 11.51 14.00 59.38
C SER A 266 11.19 13.98 60.89
N HIS A 267 10.07 13.37 61.29
CA HIS A 267 9.67 13.26 62.70
C HIS A 267 10.38 12.14 63.47
N SER A 268 10.86 11.08 62.81
CA SER A 268 11.58 9.99 63.48
C SER A 268 13.09 10.24 63.50
N PRO A 269 13.73 10.32 64.70
CA PRO A 269 15.17 10.56 64.78
C PRO A 269 16.00 9.41 64.18
N GLN A 270 15.55 8.16 64.34
CA GLN A 270 16.24 6.97 63.80
C GLN A 270 16.21 6.97 62.25
N LEU A 271 15.03 7.18 61.64
CA LEU A 271 14.90 7.21 60.18
C LEU A 271 15.64 8.38 59.55
N ARG A 272 15.63 9.55 60.20
CA ARG A 272 16.37 10.73 59.74
C ARG A 272 17.87 10.45 59.66
N THR A 273 18.46 9.80 60.67
CA THR A 273 19.89 9.45 60.63
C THR A 273 20.22 8.42 59.55
N ALA A 274 19.35 7.42 59.34
CA ALA A 274 19.52 6.45 58.27
C ALA A 274 19.45 7.09 56.87
N VAL A 275 18.47 7.98 56.64
CA VAL A 275 18.32 8.70 55.37
C VAL A 275 19.49 9.67 55.14
N GLN A 276 19.99 10.34 56.17
CA GLN A 276 21.20 11.18 56.06
C GLN A 276 22.43 10.36 55.70
N ALA A 277 22.59 9.16 56.28
CA ALA A 277 23.70 8.27 55.95
C ALA A 277 23.63 7.78 54.49
N ILE A 278 22.43 7.41 54.01
CA ILE A 278 22.19 7.04 52.61
C ILE A 278 22.47 8.22 51.69
N SER A 279 21.89 9.39 51.97
CA SER A 279 22.10 10.62 51.18
C SER A 279 23.57 11.01 51.12
N LYS A 280 24.32 10.86 52.22
CA LYS A 280 25.76 11.09 52.24
C LYS A 280 26.49 10.10 51.33
N ARG A 281 26.22 8.79 51.45
CA ARG A 281 26.80 7.76 50.57
C ARG A 281 26.49 8.04 49.09
N ASP A 282 25.25 8.42 48.78
CA ASP A 282 24.79 8.71 47.42
C ASP A 282 25.46 9.96 46.87
N SER A 283 25.64 11.00 47.70
CA SER A 283 26.37 12.22 47.32
C SER A 283 27.85 11.93 47.02
N GLU A 284 28.52 11.13 47.86
CA GLU A 284 29.90 10.71 47.64
C GLU A 284 30.04 9.84 46.39
N TYR A 285 29.08 8.93 46.15
CA TYR A 285 29.03 8.14 44.92
C TYR A 285 28.80 9.02 43.70
N ALA A 286 27.85 9.94 43.75
CA ALA A 286 27.57 10.89 42.68
C ALA A 286 28.80 11.77 42.37
N ASP A 287 29.52 12.23 43.39
CA ASP A 287 30.75 13.01 43.22
C ASP A 287 31.91 12.19 42.65
N ARG A 288 32.01 10.90 42.98
CA ARG A 288 32.95 9.98 42.31
C ARG A 288 32.61 9.82 40.83
N VAL A 289 31.34 9.55 40.51
CA VAL A 289 30.87 9.39 39.13
C VAL A 289 31.03 10.69 38.33
N ARG A 290 30.78 11.86 38.93
CA ARG A 290 31.01 13.17 38.27
C ARG A 290 32.48 13.45 37.95
N LYS A 291 33.41 12.87 38.70
CA LYS A 291 34.86 13.01 38.47
C LYS A 291 35.43 11.93 37.55
N ASP A 292 34.62 10.95 37.16
CA ASP A 292 35.04 9.85 36.31
C ASP A 292 34.98 10.26 34.83
N ASP A 293 36.15 10.41 34.21
CA ASP A 293 36.28 10.84 32.82
C ASP A 293 35.72 9.80 31.82
N GLU A 294 35.71 8.51 32.18
CA GLU A 294 35.19 7.42 31.33
C GLU A 294 33.67 7.51 31.21
N VAL A 295 32.98 7.84 32.31
CA VAL A 295 31.52 8.06 32.32
C VAL A 295 31.15 9.26 31.45
N TRP A 296 31.92 10.36 31.52
CA TRP A 296 31.68 11.52 30.67
C TRP A 296 32.02 11.27 29.20
N ALA A 297 33.03 10.46 28.90
CA ALA A 297 33.32 10.02 27.53
C ALA A 297 32.12 9.25 26.94
N ARG A 298 31.56 8.30 27.69
CA ARG A 298 30.41 7.50 27.25
C ARG A 298 29.12 8.33 27.17
N ALA A 299 28.92 9.26 28.11
CA ALA A 299 27.79 10.18 28.08
C ALA A 299 27.83 11.09 26.84
N ARG A 300 29.01 11.57 26.43
CA ARG A 300 29.21 12.34 25.20
C ARG A 300 28.89 11.53 23.94
N GLU A 301 29.31 10.27 23.88
CA GLU A 301 28.98 9.37 22.76
C GLU A 301 27.47 9.14 22.60
N VAL A 302 26.74 9.07 23.71
CA VAL A 302 25.27 8.90 23.74
C VAL A 302 24.54 10.25 23.58
N GLY A 303 25.25 11.38 23.56
CA GLY A 303 24.67 12.72 23.43
C GLY A 303 24.00 13.24 24.70
N LEU A 304 24.33 12.67 25.86
CA LEU A 304 23.81 13.03 27.19
C LEU A 304 24.64 14.13 27.89
N ASP A 305 25.58 14.77 27.20
CA ASP A 305 26.25 15.96 27.75
C ASP A 305 25.32 17.19 27.73
N GLU A 306 25.70 18.25 28.43
CA GLU A 306 24.89 19.47 28.56
C GLU A 306 24.60 20.14 27.21
N ASP A 307 25.57 20.11 26.28
CA ASP A 307 25.43 20.64 24.92
C ASP A 307 24.58 19.74 24.03
N GLY A 308 24.69 18.41 24.19
CA GLY A 308 23.89 17.37 23.55
C GLY A 308 22.44 17.45 23.97
N MET A 309 22.18 17.58 25.28
CA MET A 309 20.85 17.84 25.82
C MET A 309 20.30 19.18 25.35
N ARG A 310 21.07 20.28 25.36
CA ARG A 310 20.62 21.58 24.83
C ARG A 310 20.32 21.54 23.33
N ARG A 311 21.05 20.74 22.55
CA ARG A 311 20.76 20.49 21.13
C ARG A 311 19.47 19.70 20.98
N GLN A 312 19.31 18.60 21.73
CA GLN A 312 18.12 17.76 21.68
C GLN A 312 16.87 18.51 22.16
N LEU A 313 16.99 19.34 23.20
CA LEU A 313 15.91 20.18 23.72
C LEU A 313 15.53 21.29 22.74
N ARG A 314 16.52 21.94 22.09
CA ARG A 314 16.25 22.90 21.00
C ARG A 314 15.57 22.25 19.81
N VAL A 315 16.00 21.05 19.41
CA VAL A 315 15.36 20.28 18.34
C VAL A 315 13.94 19.88 18.73
N MET A 316 13.73 19.42 19.96
CA MET A 316 12.42 19.07 20.48
C MET A 316 11.48 20.30 20.57
N LEU A 317 11.96 21.42 21.10
CA LEU A 317 11.22 22.69 21.17
C LEU A 317 10.88 23.19 19.78
N LYS A 318 11.85 23.24 18.85
CA LYS A 318 11.62 23.65 17.47
C LYS A 318 10.58 22.75 16.79
N ASN A 319 10.73 21.44 16.89
CA ASN A 319 9.78 20.47 16.32
C ASN A 319 8.39 20.55 16.98
N GLY A 320 8.34 20.84 18.28
CA GLY A 320 7.11 21.05 19.03
C GLY A 320 6.41 22.34 18.62
N TRP A 321 7.15 23.44 18.50
CA TRP A 321 6.65 24.75 18.08
C TRP A 321 6.19 24.75 16.62
N GLU A 322 6.92 24.10 15.72
CA GLU A 322 6.50 23.88 14.33
C GLU A 322 5.23 23.02 14.25
N ARG A 323 5.07 22.02 15.13
CA ARG A 323 3.81 21.26 15.22
C ARG A 323 2.66 22.09 15.76
N LEU A 324 2.92 23.01 16.69
CA LEU A 324 1.90 23.84 17.33
C LEU A 324 1.44 24.98 16.40
N MET A 325 2.37 25.61 15.67
CA MET A 325 2.04 26.60 14.64
C MET A 325 1.25 26.00 13.47
N ARG A 326 1.53 24.74 13.11
CA ARG A 326 0.71 24.01 12.12
C ARG A 326 -0.70 23.65 12.62
N LEU A 327 -0.97 23.74 13.92
CA LEU A 327 -2.31 23.56 14.49
C LEU A 327 -3.09 24.88 14.56
N THR A 328 -2.41 26.03 14.54
CA THR A 328 -3.05 27.36 14.60
C THR A 328 -3.38 27.95 13.22
N GLU A 329 -2.89 27.35 12.13
CA GLU A 329 -3.27 27.68 10.75
C GLU A 329 -4.46 26.83 10.22
N LEU A 330 -5.20 26.17 11.12
CA LEU A 330 -6.47 25.47 10.87
C LEU A 330 -7.56 26.07 11.76
#